data_AF-A0A947SH96-F1
#
_entry.id   AF-A0A947SH96-F1
#
_cell.length_a   1.000
_cell.length_b   1.000
_cell.length_c   1.000
_cell.angle_alpha   90.00
_cell.angle_beta   90.00
_cell.angle_gamma   90.00
#
_symmetry.space_group_name_H-M   'P 1'
#
loop_
_entity.id
_entity.type
_entity.pdbx_description
1 polymer ?
#
loop_
_entity_poly.entity_id
_entity_poly.type
_entity_poly.pdbx_seq_one_letter_code
_entity_poly.pdbx_strand_id
1 'polypeptide(L)'
;MAFAGLNYLAIFIAGIASFMFGGAWYGLLSKPWMNAAGLDEETLKASSRRGGTTWLMIVTFLGQLLMSWVLAGLIGHLGPDQVTVRNGIISALFVWAGFVLTTTAVNHGFQRRLGTLTLIDLGHWLGVLLIQGAIIGAFGT
;
A
#
# COMPACT_ATOMS: atom_id res chain seq x y z
N MET A 1 1.37 -14.65 -20.52
CA MET A 1 2.15 -13.41 -20.71
C MET A 1 2.88 -13.14 -19.39
N ALA A 2 4.19 -12.91 -19.39
CA ALA A 2 4.98 -12.67 -18.17
C ALA A 2 5.80 -11.37 -18.28
N PHE A 3 5.99 -10.65 -17.19
CA PHE A 3 6.98 -9.56 -17.07
C PHE A 3 8.16 -10.10 -16.27
N ALA A 4 9.33 -10.23 -16.87
CA ALA A 4 10.50 -10.79 -16.20
C ALA A 4 10.23 -12.14 -15.48
N GLY A 5 9.40 -13.01 -16.07
CA GLY A 5 9.00 -14.29 -15.48
C GLY A 5 7.81 -14.23 -14.50
N LEU A 6 7.27 -13.04 -14.23
CA LEU A 6 6.21 -12.82 -13.24
C LEU A 6 4.80 -12.87 -13.86
N ASN A 7 3.85 -13.41 -13.11
CA ASN A 7 2.47 -13.59 -13.52
C ASN A 7 1.66 -12.28 -13.46
N TYR A 8 1.27 -11.72 -14.61
CA TYR A 8 0.48 -10.49 -14.68
C TYR A 8 -0.85 -10.56 -13.91
N LEU A 9 -1.48 -11.74 -13.88
CA LEU A 9 -2.72 -11.93 -13.13
C LEU A 9 -2.47 -11.78 -11.63
N ALA A 10 -1.34 -12.30 -11.14
CA ALA A 10 -0.95 -12.17 -9.74
C ALA A 10 -0.71 -10.71 -9.34
N ILE A 11 -0.02 -9.95 -10.21
CA ILE A 11 0.22 -8.51 -9.99
C ILE A 11 -1.11 -7.76 -9.91
N PHE A 12 -2.03 -8.03 -10.83
CA PHE A 12 -3.34 -7.39 -10.84
C PHE A 12 -4.19 -7.73 -9.61
N ILE A 13 -4.24 -9.02 -9.22
CA ILE A 13 -4.93 -9.47 -8.01
C ILE A 13 -4.31 -8.84 -6.75
N ALA A 14 -2.98 -8.76 -6.69
CA ALA A 14 -2.27 -8.13 -5.58
C ALA A 14 -2.66 -6.66 -5.41
N GLY A 15 -2.71 -5.89 -6.50
CA GLY A 15 -3.12 -4.48 -6.47
C GLY A 15 -4.60 -4.29 -6.08
N ILE A 16 -5.51 -5.17 -6.54
CA ILE A 16 -6.92 -5.14 -6.11
C ILE A 16 -7.04 -5.45 -4.62
N ALA A 17 -6.41 -6.53 -4.16
CA ALA A 17 -6.48 -6.97 -2.77
C ALA A 17 -5.96 -5.89 -1.81
N SER A 18 -4.84 -5.25 -2.15
CA SER A 18 -4.27 -4.18 -1.33
C SER A 18 -5.08 -2.89 -1.38
N PHE A 19 -5.72 -2.57 -2.50
CA PHE A 19 -6.67 -1.46 -2.60
C PHE A 19 -7.89 -1.68 -1.69
N MET A 20 -8.49 -2.87 -1.75
CA MET A 20 -9.62 -3.23 -0.88
C MET A 20 -9.23 -3.19 0.60
N PHE A 21 -8.03 -3.70 0.92
CA PHE A 21 -7.48 -3.61 2.26
C PHE A 21 -7.34 -2.16 2.73
N GLY A 22 -6.82 -1.26 1.90
CA GLY A 22 -6.71 0.16 2.24
C GLY A 22 -8.05 0.81 2.55
N GLY A 23 -9.08 0.51 1.74
CA GLY A 23 -10.46 0.95 2.01
C GLY A 23 -10.99 0.43 3.34
N ALA A 24 -10.77 -0.86 3.64
CA ALA A 24 -11.18 -1.47 4.90
C ALA A 24 -10.42 -0.87 6.11
N TRP A 25 -9.11 -0.65 5.97
CA TRP A 25 -8.24 -0.12 7.03
C TRP A 25 -8.65 1.30 7.44
N TYR A 26 -8.76 2.22 6.48
CA TYR A 26 -9.19 3.59 6.75
C TYR A 26 -10.68 3.70 7.06
N GLY A 27 -11.51 2.76 6.62
CA GLY A 27 -12.91 2.65 7.06
C GLY A 27 -13.00 2.30 8.55
N LEU A 28 -12.26 1.27 8.98
CA LEU A 28 -12.23 0.79 10.36
C LEU A 28 -11.61 1.81 11.33
N LEU A 29 -10.53 2.48 10.89
CA LEU A 29 -9.81 3.48 11.67
C LEU A 29 -10.21 4.92 11.34
N SER A 30 -11.37 5.11 10.70
CA SER A 30 -11.82 6.42 10.20
C SER A 30 -11.75 7.52 11.25
N LYS A 31 -12.35 7.33 12.43
CA LYS A 31 -12.36 8.31 13.53
C LYS A 31 -10.96 8.69 14.04
N PRO A 32 -10.11 7.75 14.51
CA PRO A 32 -8.77 8.11 14.99
C PRO A 32 -7.89 8.67 13.86
N TRP A 33 -8.03 8.19 12.63
CA TRP A 33 -7.31 8.72 11.48
C TRP A 33 -7.71 10.18 11.19
N MET A 34 -9.00 10.48 11.09
CA MET A 34 -9.49 11.84 10.83
C MET A 34 -9.03 12.83 11.90
N ASN A 35 -9.16 12.44 13.17
CA ASN A 35 -8.70 13.26 14.30
C ASN A 35 -7.20 13.53 14.22
N ALA A 36 -6.39 12.51 13.94
CA ALA A 36 -4.94 12.66 13.83
C ALA A 36 -4.51 13.43 12.56
N ALA A 37 -5.29 13.35 11.49
CA ALA A 37 -5.08 14.09 10.25
C ALA A 37 -5.55 15.55 10.33
N GLY A 38 -6.28 15.93 11.39
CA GLY A 38 -6.92 17.23 11.52
C GLY A 38 -8.01 17.46 10.47
N LEU A 39 -8.67 16.39 10.02
CA LEU A 39 -9.72 16.44 9.02
C LEU A 39 -11.08 16.47 9.71
N ASP A 40 -11.91 17.42 9.28
CA ASP A 40 -13.28 17.54 9.72
C ASP A 40 -14.24 16.80 8.76
N GLU A 41 -15.29 16.17 9.32
CA GLU A 41 -16.29 15.41 8.57
C GLU A 41 -17.04 16.27 7.55
N GLU A 42 -17.34 17.51 7.90
CA GLU A 42 -18.09 18.42 7.03
C GLU A 42 -17.27 18.78 5.80
N THR A 43 -15.97 19.02 6.00
CA THR A 43 -15.00 19.29 4.92
C THR A 43 -14.86 18.08 3.98
N LEU A 44 -14.81 16.86 4.50
CA LEU A 44 -14.76 15.64 3.69
C LEU A 44 -16.04 15.41 2.89
N LYS A 45 -17.21 15.62 3.51
CA LYS A 45 -18.51 15.50 2.84
C LYS A 45 -18.64 16.53 1.70
N ALA A 46 -18.17 17.76 1.91
CA ALA A 46 -18.15 18.80 0.89
C ALA A 46 -17.23 18.44 -0.29
N SER A 47 -16.03 17.92 -0.02
CA SER A 47 -15.09 17.42 -1.05
C SER A 47 -15.69 16.26 -1.86
N SER A 48 -16.36 15.33 -1.18
CA SER A 48 -17.00 14.17 -1.80
C SER A 48 -18.09 14.56 -2.81
N ARG A 49 -18.95 15.53 -2.45
CA ARG A 49 -20.00 16.06 -3.34
C ARG A 49 -19.47 16.71 -4.62
N ARG A 50 -18.22 17.17 -4.63
CA ARG A 50 -17.55 17.74 -5.81
C ARG A 50 -16.76 16.70 -6.62
N GLY A 51 -16.92 15.41 -6.33
CA GLY A 51 -16.21 14.33 -7.01
C GLY A 51 -14.78 14.08 -6.51
N GLY A 52 -14.33 14.77 -5.44
CA GLY A 52 -12.99 14.62 -4.90
C GLY A 52 -12.69 13.18 -4.42
N THR A 53 -13.70 12.47 -3.89
CA THR A 53 -13.57 11.07 -3.48
C THR A 53 -13.31 10.15 -4.68
N THR A 54 -13.99 10.35 -5.82
CA THR A 54 -13.82 9.51 -7.01
C THR A 54 -12.40 9.63 -7.56
N TRP A 55 -11.90 10.86 -7.69
CA TRP A 55 -10.52 11.08 -8.14
C TRP A 55 -9.49 10.45 -7.20
N LEU A 56 -9.67 10.61 -5.88
CA LEU A 56 -8.80 9.98 -4.88
C LEU A 56 -8.80 8.45 -4.99
N MET A 57 -9.95 7.82 -5.22
CA MET A 57 -10.05 6.37 -5.40
C MET A 57 -9.31 5.90 -6.67
N ILE A 58 -9.41 6.64 -7.78
CA ILE A 58 -8.67 6.32 -9.01
C ILE A 58 -7.17 6.42 -8.78
N VAL A 59 -6.69 7.53 -8.20
CA VAL A 59 -5.26 7.72 -7.91
C VAL A 59 -4.75 6.64 -6.95
N THR A 60 -5.53 6.29 -5.93
CA THR A 60 -5.18 5.24 -4.97
C THR A 60 -5.11 3.88 -5.67
N PHE A 61 -6.09 3.52 -6.48
CA PHE A 61 -6.11 2.25 -7.21
C PHE A 61 -4.93 2.11 -8.17
N LEU A 62 -4.67 3.15 -8.98
CA LEU A 62 -3.52 3.16 -9.90
C LEU A 62 -2.19 3.11 -9.14
N GLY A 63 -2.10 3.79 -7.99
CA GLY A 63 -0.94 3.72 -7.10
C GLY A 63 -0.71 2.31 -6.56
N GLN A 64 -1.77 1.60 -6.15
CA GLN A 64 -1.69 0.21 -5.69
C GLN A 64 -1.24 -0.74 -6.81
N LEU A 65 -1.77 -0.57 -8.02
CA LEU A 65 -1.34 -1.35 -9.19
C LEU A 65 0.14 -1.13 -9.51
N LEU A 66 0.58 0.14 -9.58
CA LEU A 66 1.99 0.46 -9.81
C LEU A 66 2.89 -0.12 -8.72
N MET A 67 2.50 0.01 -7.45
CA MET A 67 3.24 -0.55 -6.33
C MET A 67 3.37 -2.08 -6.43
N SER A 68 2.27 -2.78 -6.72
CA SER A 68 2.30 -4.24 -6.91
C SER A 68 3.19 -4.66 -8.07
N TRP A 69 3.21 -3.89 -9.16
CA TRP A 69 4.06 -4.14 -10.31
C TRP A 69 5.55 -3.99 -9.97
N VAL A 70 5.91 -2.88 -9.32
CA VAL A 70 7.30 -2.61 -8.90
C VAL A 70 7.75 -3.66 -7.89
N LEU A 71 6.92 -3.99 -6.89
CA LEU A 71 7.24 -5.02 -5.90
C LEU A 71 7.43 -6.39 -6.55
N ALA A 72 6.59 -6.75 -7.53
CA ALA A 72 6.77 -7.97 -8.30
C ALA A 72 8.12 -7.95 -9.02
N GLY A 73 8.47 -6.85 -9.69
CA GLY A 73 9.77 -6.65 -10.31
C GLY A 73 10.92 -6.88 -9.32
N LEU A 74 10.87 -6.29 -8.13
CA LEU A 74 11.89 -6.46 -7.09
C LEU A 74 12.03 -7.94 -6.67
N ILE A 75 10.92 -8.64 -6.46
CA ILE A 75 10.93 -10.07 -6.11
C ILE A 75 11.49 -10.91 -7.26
N GLY A 76 11.09 -10.62 -8.51
CA GLY A 76 11.60 -11.33 -9.70
C GLY A 76 13.11 -11.15 -9.92
N HIS A 77 13.68 -10.01 -9.50
CA HIS A 77 15.14 -9.77 -9.57
C HIS A 77 15.95 -10.57 -8.53
N LEU A 78 15.31 -11.27 -7.59
CA LEU A 78 16.00 -12.21 -6.70
C LEU A 78 16.54 -13.44 -7.46
N GLY A 79 16.04 -13.69 -8.67
CA GLY A 79 16.49 -14.76 -9.55
C GLY A 79 15.44 -15.85 -9.76
N PRO A 80 15.78 -16.87 -10.57
CA PRO A 80 14.90 -18.01 -10.82
C PRO A 80 14.52 -18.73 -9.53
N ASP A 81 13.28 -19.22 -9.46
CA ASP A 81 12.72 -19.98 -8.32
C ASP A 81 12.74 -19.22 -6.97
N GLN A 82 12.96 -17.90 -7.00
CA GLN A 82 12.95 -17.05 -5.80
C GLN A 82 11.64 -16.30 -5.59
N VAL A 83 10.69 -16.42 -6.51
CA VAL A 83 9.35 -15.81 -6.38
C VAL A 83 8.49 -16.69 -5.47
N THR A 84 8.79 -16.67 -4.18
CA THR A 84 8.08 -17.47 -3.17
C THR A 84 7.35 -16.57 -2.18
N VAL A 85 6.34 -17.10 -1.49
CA VAL A 85 5.62 -16.35 -0.43
C VAL A 85 6.61 -15.83 0.64
N ARG A 86 7.60 -16.64 1.02
CA ARG A 86 8.61 -16.26 2.00
C ARG A 86 9.41 -15.05 1.52
N ASN A 87 9.95 -15.11 0.30
CA ASN A 87 10.73 -14.02 -0.25
C ASN A 87 9.87 -12.79 -0.55
N GLY A 88 8.61 -12.97 -0.94
CA GLY A 88 7.66 -11.88 -1.12
C GLY A 88 7.39 -11.12 0.17
N ILE A 89 7.14 -11.82 1.28
CA ILE A 89 6.98 -11.23 2.62
C ILE A 89 8.27 -10.53 3.07
N ILE A 90 9.43 -11.18 2.91
CA ILE A 90 10.72 -10.59 3.30
C ILE A 90 10.97 -9.30 2.50
N SER A 91 10.85 -9.35 1.17
CA SER A 91 11.02 -8.17 0.31
C SER A 91 10.06 -7.05 0.66
N ALA A 92 8.79 -7.36 0.94
CA ALA A 92 7.81 -6.38 1.41
C ALA A 92 8.24 -5.72 2.73
N LEU A 93 8.75 -6.50 3.69
CA LEU A 93 9.27 -5.97 4.96
C LEU A 93 10.49 -5.07 4.76
N PHE A 94 11.43 -5.44 3.87
CA PHE A 94 12.58 -4.60 3.55
C PHE A 94 12.18 -3.29 2.88
N VAL A 95 11.27 -3.34 1.90
CA VAL A 95 10.76 -2.13 1.23
C VAL A 95 10.02 -1.24 2.24
N TRP A 96 9.19 -1.84 3.09
CA TRP A 96 8.49 -1.10 4.13
C TRP A 96 9.46 -0.46 5.12
N ALA A 97 10.37 -1.23 5.72
CA ALA A 97 11.28 -0.74 6.75
C ALA A 97 12.30 0.26 6.20
N GLY A 98 12.82 0.02 4.99
CA GLY A 98 13.87 0.84 4.38
C GLY A 98 13.34 2.14 3.79
N PHE A 99 12.18 2.13 3.14
CA PHE A 99 11.66 3.27 2.39
C PHE A 99 10.40 3.87 3.00
N VAL A 100 9.36 3.06 3.25
CA VAL A 100 8.07 3.60 3.72
C VAL A 100 8.20 4.14 5.14
N LEU A 101 8.73 3.32 6.06
CA LEU A 101 8.92 3.67 7.46
C LEU A 101 9.73 4.94 7.63
N THR A 102 10.89 4.98 6.96
CA THR A 102 11.83 6.11 7.07
C THR A 102 11.24 7.38 6.48
N THR A 103 10.72 7.34 5.25
CA THR A 103 10.20 8.54 4.57
C THR A 103 8.93 9.06 5.24
N THR A 104 7.99 8.20 5.62
CA THR A 104 6.77 8.62 6.33
C THR A 104 7.10 9.20 7.70
N ALA A 105 8.00 8.57 8.47
CA ALA A 105 8.40 9.10 9.78
C ALA A 105 9.06 10.49 9.65
N VAL A 106 9.99 10.66 8.72
CA VAL A 106 10.68 11.95 8.49
C VAL A 106 9.68 13.01 8.01
N ASN A 107 8.84 12.70 7.03
CA ASN A 107 7.86 13.65 6.49
C ASN A 107 6.84 14.09 7.55
N HIS A 108 6.28 13.13 8.31
CA HIS A 108 5.37 13.47 9.40
C HIS A 108 6.08 14.24 10.52
N GLY A 109 7.37 13.98 10.74
CA GLY A 109 8.19 14.74 11.69
C GLY A 109 8.27 16.21 11.32
N PHE A 110 8.64 16.51 10.08
CA PHE A 110 8.67 17.89 9.59
C PHE A 110 7.28 18.55 9.61
N GLN A 111 6.23 17.78 9.36
CA GLN A 111 4.85 18.25 9.42
C GLN A 111 4.29 18.40 10.85
N ARG A 112 5.07 18.06 11.89
CA ARG A 112 4.64 18.02 13.30
C ARG A 112 3.43 17.12 13.53
N ARG A 113 3.37 16.01 12.79
CA ARG A 113 2.32 14.98 12.83
C ARG A 113 2.85 13.61 13.29
N LEU A 114 4.06 13.55 13.84
CA LEU A 114 4.60 12.35 14.47
C LEU A 114 3.68 11.91 15.62
N GLY A 115 3.11 10.72 15.52
CA GLY A 115 2.19 10.17 16.51
C GLY A 115 1.19 9.22 15.88
N THR A 116 -0.08 9.35 16.28
CA THR A 116 -1.18 8.47 15.84
C THR A 116 -1.30 8.38 14.32
N LEU A 117 -1.16 9.50 13.61
CA LEU A 117 -1.25 9.51 12.14
C LEU A 117 -0.14 8.65 11.52
N THR A 118 1.09 8.84 11.98
CA THR A 118 2.24 8.03 11.56
C THR A 118 2.01 6.54 11.82
N LEU A 119 1.52 6.16 13.01
CA LEU A 119 1.26 4.74 13.32
C LEU A 119 0.18 4.13 12.41
N ILE A 120 -0.91 4.86 12.16
CA ILE A 120 -2.00 4.39 11.30
C ILE A 120 -1.51 4.20 9.86
N ASP A 121 -0.80 5.19 9.32
CA ASP A 121 -0.34 5.15 7.93
C ASP A 121 0.77 4.11 7.73
N LEU A 122 1.69 3.98 8.69
CA LEU A 122 2.72 2.95 8.65
C LEU A 122 2.14 1.54 8.74
N GLY A 123 1.15 1.32 9.60
CA GLY A 123 0.44 0.05 9.70
C GLY A 123 -0.33 -0.29 8.42
N HIS A 124 -1.00 0.70 7.83
CA HIS A 124 -1.65 0.57 6.54
C HIS A 124 -0.67 0.10 5.45
N TRP A 125 0.44 0.83 5.26
CA TRP A 125 1.39 0.52 4.21
C TRP A 125 2.13 -0.80 4.45
N LEU A 126 2.34 -1.19 5.71
CA LEU A 126 2.85 -2.52 6.04
C LEU A 126 1.90 -3.60 5.55
N GLY A 127 0.61 -3.49 5.89
CA GLY A 127 -0.43 -4.44 5.46
C GLY A 127 -0.53 -4.51 3.93
N VAL A 128 -0.53 -3.36 3.26
CA VAL A 128 -0.52 -3.27 1.78
C VAL A 128 0.64 -4.07 1.18
N LEU A 129 1.88 -3.79 1.60
CA LEU A 129 3.06 -4.42 1.03
C LEU A 129 3.11 -5.92 1.34
N LEU A 130 2.71 -6.33 2.55
CA LEU A 130 2.63 -7.75 2.94
C LEU A 130 1.61 -8.51 2.09
N ILE A 131 0.42 -7.94 1.88
CA ILE A 131 -0.62 -8.55 1.02
C ILE A 131 -0.11 -8.70 -0.41
N GLN A 132 0.49 -7.64 -0.96
CA GLN A 132 1.02 -7.69 -2.32
C GLN A 132 2.15 -8.71 -2.44
N GLY A 133 3.14 -8.68 -1.55
CA GLY A 133 4.27 -9.59 -1.56
C GLY A 133 3.84 -11.06 -1.38
N ALA A 134 2.89 -11.32 -0.49
CA ALA A 134 2.36 -12.67 -0.28
C ALA A 134 1.61 -13.19 -1.51
N ILE A 135 0.75 -12.38 -2.13
CA ILE A 135 0.03 -12.76 -3.35
C ILE A 135 1.01 -12.99 -4.49
N ILE A 136 1.92 -12.05 -4.76
CA ILE A 136 2.92 -12.21 -5.83
C ILE A 136 3.74 -13.49 -5.62
N GLY A 137 4.21 -13.73 -4.40
CA GLY A 137 4.98 -14.92 -4.05
C GLY A 137 4.19 -16.24 -4.07
N ALA A 138 2.86 -16.19 -3.92
CA ALA A 138 2.00 -17.38 -4.00
C ALA A 138 1.76 -17.85 -5.45
N PHE A 139 1.90 -16.93 -6.41
CA PHE A 139 1.77 -17.21 -7.84
C PHE A 139 3.12 -17.32 -8.55
N GLY A 140 4.23 -17.26 -7.81
CA GLY A 140 5.54 -17.51 -8.36
C GLY A 140 5.81 -19.00 -8.50
N THR A 141 6.58 -19.33 -9.54
CA THR A 141 7.14 -20.66 -9.81
C THR A 141 8.43 -20.81 -9.02
#